data_AF-A0A177CWI3-F1
#
_entry.id   AF-A0A177CWI3-F1
#
_cell.length_a   1.000
_cell.length_b   1.000
_cell.length_c   1.000
_cell.angle_alpha   90.00
_cell.angle_beta   90.00
_cell.angle_gamma   90.00
#
_symmetry.space_group_name_H-M   'P 1'
#
loop_
_entity.id
_entity.type
_entity.pdbx_description
1 polymer ?
#
loop_
_entity_poly.entity_id
_entity_poly.type
_entity_poly.pdbx_seq_one_letter_code
_entity_poly.pdbx_strand_id
1 'polypeptide(L)'
;MGITDFFSDVWETFSYPSPDAEAPPQGGSSTESPASGTDEESDAEKEANKEDAKEEGEGEQGHMPSGGDDEEEEEEEEPQDPKDILEKECAESKACHGPKHHYDECVERVTGQIENDGKASEDCVEEFFHLAHCATQCAAPKLFAQLK
;
A
#
# COMPACT_ATOMS: atom_id res chain seq x y z
N MET A 1 9.39 27.45 35.69
CA MET A 1 8.64 26.82 34.58
C MET A 1 9.19 25.43 34.48
N GLY A 2 8.55 24.52 35.20
CA GLY A 2 9.06 23.17 35.42
C GLY A 2 8.46 22.21 34.40
N ILE A 3 9.04 21.02 34.28
CA ILE A 3 8.52 19.94 33.43
C ILE A 3 7.03 19.62 33.69
N THR A 4 6.49 19.97 34.86
CA THR A 4 5.08 19.80 35.23
C THR A 4 4.13 20.72 34.45
N ASP A 5 4.61 21.88 33.99
CA ASP A 5 3.82 22.77 33.11
C ASP A 5 3.58 22.08 31.76
N PHE A 6 4.63 21.50 31.16
CA PHE A 6 4.53 20.80 29.87
C PHE A 6 3.56 19.62 29.89
N PHE A 7 3.56 18.81 30.96
CA PHE A 7 2.61 17.71 31.07
C PHE A 7 1.16 18.20 31.27
N SER A 8 0.97 19.34 31.94
CA SER A 8 -0.35 19.95 32.10
C SER A 8 -0.84 20.52 30.77
N ASP A 9 0.00 21.26 30.04
CA ASP A 9 -0.31 21.84 28.72
C ASP A 9 -0.68 20.78 27.68
N VAL A 10 0.01 19.63 27.69
CA VAL A 10 -0.30 18.48 26.81
C VAL A 10 -1.62 17.83 27.18
N TRP A 11 -1.88 17.63 28.47
CA TRP A 11 -3.14 17.03 28.92
C TRP A 11 -4.33 17.97 28.67
N GLU A 12 -4.12 19.28 28.79
CA GLU A 12 -5.15 20.29 28.49
C GLU A 12 -5.45 20.33 26.98
N THR A 13 -4.43 20.30 26.13
CA THR A 13 -4.59 20.24 24.66
C THR A 13 -5.32 18.98 24.19
N PHE A 14 -5.16 17.86 24.90
CA PHE A 14 -5.80 16.60 24.51
C PHE A 14 -7.18 16.40 25.16
N SER A 15 -7.38 16.91 26.38
CA SER A 15 -8.65 16.74 27.12
C SER A 15 -9.71 17.77 26.74
N TYR A 16 -9.32 18.90 26.14
CA TYR A 16 -10.25 19.88 25.59
C TYR A 16 -10.13 19.90 24.07
N PRO A 17 -11.18 19.56 23.31
CA PRO A 17 -11.15 19.77 21.87
C PRO A 17 -10.98 21.27 21.60
N SER A 18 -9.96 21.62 20.81
CA SER A 18 -9.69 23.01 20.41
C SER A 18 -10.98 23.68 19.91
N PRO A 19 -11.27 24.94 20.28
CA PRO A 19 -12.43 25.69 19.77
C PRO A 19 -12.39 25.90 18.24
N ASP A 20 -11.26 25.64 17.59
CA ASP A 20 -11.11 25.62 16.12
C ASP A 20 -11.62 24.33 15.45
N ALA A 21 -12.05 23.31 16.21
CA ALA A 21 -12.66 22.09 15.64
C ALA A 21 -14.08 22.31 15.07
N GLU A 22 -14.67 23.50 15.26
CA GLU A 22 -15.94 23.90 14.63
C GLU A 22 -15.75 24.67 13.30
N ALA A 23 -14.52 24.97 12.90
CA ALA A 23 -14.26 25.33 11.52
C ALA A 23 -14.20 24.02 10.70
N PRO A 24 -14.99 23.87 9.62
CA PRO A 24 -14.83 22.71 8.76
C PRO A 24 -13.37 22.66 8.30
N PRO A 25 -12.75 21.47 8.18
CA PRO A 25 -11.46 21.39 7.53
C PRO A 25 -11.61 22.11 6.18
N GLN A 26 -10.79 23.14 5.95
CA GLN A 26 -10.53 23.63 4.60
C GLN A 26 -9.66 22.59 3.88
N GLY A 27 -10.20 21.37 3.80
CA GLY A 27 -9.85 20.33 2.86
C GLY A 27 -11.17 20.02 2.18
N GLY A 28 -11.26 20.32 0.88
CA GLY A 28 -12.49 20.13 0.12
C GLY A 28 -12.99 18.70 0.28
N SER A 29 -14.07 18.54 1.02
CA SER A 29 -14.97 17.41 0.82
C SER A 29 -15.51 17.59 -0.58
N SER A 30 -14.96 16.85 -1.54
CA SER A 30 -15.62 16.67 -2.83
C SER A 30 -16.93 15.94 -2.53
N THR A 31 -18.00 16.72 -2.32
CA THR A 31 -19.38 16.21 -2.27
C THR A 31 -19.86 15.77 -3.66
N GLU A 32 -18.97 15.78 -4.64
CA GLU A 32 -19.15 15.18 -5.95
C GLU A 32 -18.05 14.14 -6.09
N SER A 33 -18.36 12.89 -5.73
CA SER A 33 -17.51 11.76 -6.11
C SER A 33 -17.36 11.78 -7.64
N PRO A 34 -16.15 11.82 -8.23
CA PRO A 34 -16.03 11.36 -9.59
C PRO A 34 -16.39 9.88 -9.54
N ALA A 35 -17.51 9.53 -10.17
CA ALA A 35 -17.80 8.15 -10.46
C ALA A 35 -16.57 7.60 -11.21
N SER A 36 -15.96 6.56 -10.66
CA SER A 36 -15.04 5.69 -11.39
C SER A 36 -15.72 5.31 -12.71
N GLY A 37 -15.23 5.85 -13.83
CA GLY A 37 -15.83 5.63 -15.15
C GLY A 37 -15.60 6.66 -16.25
N THR A 38 -14.95 7.81 -16.01
CA THR A 38 -14.57 8.74 -17.09
C THR A 38 -13.15 9.27 -16.91
N ASP A 39 -12.30 9.09 -17.93
CA ASP A 39 -10.93 9.62 -18.06
C ASP A 39 -10.86 11.16 -18.23
N GLU A 40 -11.73 11.92 -17.55
CA GLU A 40 -11.64 13.38 -17.54
C GLU A 40 -11.34 13.89 -16.14
N GLU A 41 -10.12 14.39 -15.98
CA GLU A 41 -9.65 15.10 -14.80
C GLU A 41 -10.45 16.40 -14.60
N SER A 42 -10.74 16.76 -13.34
CA SER A 42 -11.39 18.05 -13.06
C SER A 42 -10.42 19.21 -13.36
N ASP A 43 -10.94 20.39 -13.71
CA ASP A 43 -10.13 21.58 -14.00
C ASP A 43 -9.16 21.96 -12.86
N ALA A 44 -9.45 21.57 -11.62
CA ALA A 44 -8.56 21.79 -10.48
C ALA A 44 -7.33 20.86 -10.49
N GLU A 45 -7.49 19.61 -10.89
CA GLU A 45 -6.41 18.61 -11.01
C GLU A 45 -5.49 18.97 -12.19
N LYS A 46 -6.07 19.46 -13.28
CA LYS A 46 -5.36 19.84 -14.50
C LYS A 46 -4.41 21.03 -14.32
N GLU A 47 -4.79 22.00 -13.48
CA GLU A 47 -3.94 23.15 -13.19
C GLU A 47 -2.80 22.78 -12.22
N ALA A 48 -3.05 21.90 -11.23
CA ALA A 48 -2.00 21.40 -10.34
C ALA A 48 -0.92 20.61 -11.11
N ASN A 49 -1.33 19.70 -12.00
CA ASN A 49 -0.42 18.89 -12.83
C ASN A 49 0.43 19.74 -13.80
N LYS A 50 -0.05 20.95 -14.14
CA LYS A 50 0.64 21.90 -15.03
C LYS A 50 1.64 22.80 -14.31
N GLU A 51 1.48 22.99 -12.99
CA GLU A 51 2.47 23.67 -12.15
C GLU A 51 3.64 22.73 -11.82
N ASP A 52 3.39 21.45 -11.53
CA ASP A 52 4.44 20.43 -11.35
C ASP A 52 5.33 20.28 -12.60
N ALA A 53 4.74 20.32 -13.80
CA ALA A 53 5.48 20.18 -15.06
C ALA A 53 6.41 21.36 -15.42
N LYS A 54 6.42 22.46 -14.65
CA LYS A 54 7.25 23.65 -14.94
C LYS A 54 8.47 23.82 -14.04
N GLU A 55 8.66 22.98 -13.02
CA GLU A 55 9.84 23.06 -12.13
C GLU A 55 10.87 21.91 -12.28
N GLU A 56 10.77 21.05 -13.28
CA GLU A 56 11.83 20.08 -13.59
C GLU A 56 12.71 20.54 -14.76
N GLY A 57 13.57 21.53 -14.45
CA GLY A 57 14.80 21.77 -15.17
C GLY A 57 15.98 21.11 -14.46
N GLU A 58 16.64 20.19 -15.16
CA GLU A 58 17.98 19.63 -14.88
C GLU A 58 18.10 18.57 -13.77
N GLY A 59 17.98 17.30 -14.18
CA GLY A 59 18.29 16.12 -13.36
C GLY A 59 18.28 14.84 -14.19
N GLU A 60 19.04 14.82 -15.29
CA GLU A 60 19.20 13.66 -16.17
C GLU A 60 19.87 12.50 -15.41
N GLN A 61 19.10 11.47 -15.06
CA GLN A 61 19.56 10.11 -14.76
C GLN A 61 18.44 9.13 -15.13
N GLY A 62 18.23 9.01 -16.44
CA GLY A 62 17.33 8.01 -17.01
C GLY A 62 17.90 6.60 -16.83
N HIS A 63 17.09 5.72 -16.26
CA HIS A 63 17.35 4.29 -16.26
C HIS A 63 17.09 3.72 -17.66
N MET A 64 18.14 3.50 -18.43
CA MET A 64 18.09 2.73 -19.67
C MET A 64 18.18 1.24 -19.31
N PRO A 65 17.25 0.36 -19.73
CA PRO A 65 17.52 -1.07 -19.72
C PRO A 65 18.56 -1.36 -20.81
N SER A 66 19.81 -1.55 -20.39
CA SER A 66 20.91 -1.97 -21.26
C SER A 66 20.71 -3.44 -21.64
N GLY A 67 20.44 -3.69 -22.93
CA GLY A 67 20.44 -5.02 -23.49
C GLY A 67 21.83 -5.44 -23.94
N GLY A 68 22.42 -6.41 -23.22
CA GLY A 68 23.26 -7.48 -23.74
C GLY A 68 24.73 -7.19 -24.06
N ASP A 69 25.63 -7.59 -23.15
CA ASP A 69 26.65 -8.62 -23.44
C ASP A 69 27.20 -9.21 -22.13
N ASP A 70 27.49 -10.50 -22.19
CA ASP A 70 27.97 -11.45 -21.19
C ASP A 70 29.22 -11.00 -20.40
N GLU A 71 29.06 -10.49 -19.17
CA GLU A 71 30.08 -10.54 -18.11
C GLU A 71 29.39 -10.59 -16.73
N GLU A 72 29.63 -11.70 -16.02
CA GLU A 72 29.43 -11.98 -14.59
C GLU A 72 29.06 -10.79 -13.69
N GLU A 73 27.78 -10.40 -13.66
CA GLU A 73 27.21 -9.66 -12.52
C GLU A 73 26.95 -10.68 -11.41
N GLU A 74 27.88 -10.75 -10.45
CA GLU A 74 27.54 -11.14 -9.08
C GLU A 74 26.41 -10.20 -8.63
N GLU A 75 25.17 -10.64 -8.84
CA GLU A 75 23.96 -10.06 -8.25
C GLU A 75 24.22 -10.06 -6.74
N GLU A 76 24.66 -8.92 -6.20
CA GLU A 76 24.71 -8.70 -4.76
C GLU A 76 23.28 -8.92 -4.27
N GLU A 77 23.02 -10.12 -3.74
CA GLU A 77 21.74 -10.53 -3.21
C GLU A 77 21.37 -9.52 -2.12
N GLU A 78 20.56 -8.51 -2.47
CA GLU A 78 20.07 -7.54 -1.51
C GLU A 78 19.48 -8.32 -0.34
N PRO A 79 19.78 -7.94 0.92
CA PRO A 79 19.31 -8.68 2.07
C PRO A 79 17.77 -8.71 2.05
N GLN A 80 17.23 -9.88 1.68
CA GLN A 80 15.80 -10.09 1.46
C GLN A 80 15.04 -9.87 2.77
N ASP A 81 13.93 -9.13 2.74
CA ASP A 81 13.20 -8.78 3.96
C ASP A 81 12.72 -10.07 4.68
N PRO A 82 13.06 -10.28 5.96
CA PRO A 82 12.67 -11.48 6.68
C PRO A 82 11.15 -11.68 6.77
N LYS A 83 10.36 -10.61 6.72
CA LYS A 83 8.90 -10.66 6.70
C LYS A 83 8.40 -11.41 5.48
N ASP A 84 8.91 -11.09 4.29
CA ASP A 84 8.41 -11.67 3.04
C ASP A 84 8.68 -13.17 2.97
N ILE A 85 9.86 -13.60 3.46
CA ILE A 85 10.22 -15.01 3.58
C ILE A 85 9.25 -15.71 4.55
N LEU A 86 9.08 -15.15 5.75
CA LEU A 86 8.24 -15.73 6.79
C LEU A 86 6.76 -15.78 6.40
N GLU A 87 6.24 -14.76 5.72
CA GLU A 87 4.85 -14.72 5.25
C GLU A 87 4.61 -15.77 4.15
N LYS A 88 5.57 -15.96 3.22
CA LYS A 88 5.49 -17.04 2.20
C LYS A 88 5.52 -18.43 2.84
N GLU A 89 6.48 -18.69 3.74
CA GLU A 89 6.55 -19.96 4.46
C GLU A 89 5.25 -20.24 5.26
N CYS A 90 4.69 -19.20 5.87
CA CYS A 90 3.44 -19.30 6.61
C CYS A 90 2.22 -19.51 5.72
N ALA A 91 2.17 -18.88 4.54
CA ALA A 91 1.12 -19.08 3.54
C ALA A 91 1.12 -20.51 2.97
N GLU A 92 2.31 -21.11 2.77
CA GLU A 92 2.46 -22.51 2.31
C GLU A 92 2.32 -23.54 3.43
N SER A 93 2.21 -23.08 4.68
CA SER A 93 2.07 -23.97 5.83
C SER A 93 0.74 -24.73 5.81
N LYS A 94 0.73 -25.90 6.46
CA LYS A 94 -0.48 -26.71 6.63
C LYS A 94 -1.63 -25.97 7.33
N ALA A 95 -1.31 -24.98 8.17
CA ALA A 95 -2.31 -24.19 8.90
C ALA A 95 -3.07 -23.23 7.97
N CYS A 96 -2.40 -22.68 6.94
CA CYS A 96 -2.98 -21.72 6.01
C CYS A 96 -3.40 -22.31 4.65
N HIS A 97 -3.29 -23.64 4.49
CA HIS A 97 -3.63 -24.31 3.23
C HIS A 97 -5.08 -24.05 2.79
N GLY A 98 -6.06 -24.08 3.70
CA GLY A 98 -7.47 -23.85 3.37
C GLY A 98 -7.70 -22.45 2.76
N PRO A 99 -7.37 -21.37 3.48
CA PRO A 99 -7.43 -20.01 2.94
C PRO A 99 -6.65 -19.83 1.64
N LYS A 100 -5.46 -20.44 1.54
CA LYS A 100 -4.65 -20.40 0.32
C LYS A 100 -5.36 -21.05 -0.87
N HIS A 101 -5.95 -22.22 -0.67
CA HIS A 101 -6.69 -22.91 -1.74
C HIS A 101 -7.86 -22.07 -2.25
N HIS A 102 -8.63 -21.45 -1.35
CA HIS A 102 -9.75 -20.59 -1.76
C HIS A 102 -9.29 -19.35 -2.51
N TYR A 103 -8.17 -18.73 -2.08
CA TYR A 103 -7.57 -17.62 -2.81
C TYR A 103 -7.10 -18.03 -4.19
N ASP A 104 -6.35 -19.13 -4.31
CA ASP A 104 -5.84 -19.63 -5.60
C ASP A 104 -7.01 -19.96 -6.55
N GLU A 105 -8.09 -20.58 -6.05
CA GLU A 105 -9.31 -20.87 -6.83
C GLU A 105 -10.03 -19.58 -7.29
N CYS A 106 -10.10 -18.56 -6.44
CA CYS A 106 -10.63 -17.26 -6.84
C CYS A 106 -9.80 -16.62 -7.94
N VAL A 107 -8.46 -16.64 -7.81
CA VAL A 107 -7.54 -16.07 -8.80
C VAL A 107 -7.70 -16.76 -10.15
N GLU A 108 -7.81 -18.09 -10.18
CA GLU A 108 -8.06 -18.83 -11.42
C GLU A 108 -9.38 -18.40 -12.07
N ARG A 109 -10.44 -18.21 -11.28
CA ARG A 109 -11.76 -17.80 -11.78
C ARG A 109 -11.77 -16.36 -12.31
N VAL A 110 -11.17 -15.42 -11.57
CA VAL A 110 -11.02 -14.03 -11.98
C VAL A 110 -10.17 -13.90 -13.23
N THR A 111 -9.05 -14.61 -13.30
CA THR A 111 -8.17 -14.64 -14.48
C THR A 111 -8.93 -15.17 -15.69
N GLY A 112 -9.69 -16.27 -15.52
CA GLY A 112 -10.55 -16.79 -16.57
C GLY A 112 -11.61 -15.80 -17.07
N GLN A 113 -12.21 -15.00 -16.18
CA GLN A 113 -13.16 -13.96 -16.60
C GLN A 113 -12.46 -12.84 -17.40
N ILE A 114 -11.27 -12.40 -16.98
CA ILE A 114 -10.50 -11.38 -17.70
C ILE A 114 -10.13 -11.87 -19.10
N GLU A 115 -9.70 -13.12 -19.24
CA GLU A 115 -9.33 -13.69 -20.54
C GLU A 115 -10.52 -13.86 -21.49
N ASN A 116 -11.71 -14.19 -20.96
CA ASN A 116 -12.90 -14.44 -21.78
C ASN A 116 -13.71 -13.17 -22.09
N ASP A 117 -13.92 -12.32 -21.09
CA ASP A 117 -14.83 -11.17 -21.16
C ASP A 117 -14.09 -9.82 -21.21
N GLY A 118 -12.76 -9.84 -21.10
CA GLY A 118 -11.92 -8.64 -21.02
C GLY A 118 -11.99 -7.91 -19.67
N LYS A 119 -12.80 -8.41 -18.72
CA LYS A 119 -12.96 -7.86 -17.37
C LYS A 119 -13.47 -8.92 -16.41
N ALA A 120 -13.10 -8.80 -15.13
CA ALA A 120 -13.69 -9.61 -14.07
C ALA A 120 -14.92 -8.92 -13.47
N SER A 121 -15.89 -9.73 -13.04
CA SER A 121 -17.09 -9.27 -12.31
C SER A 121 -17.02 -9.47 -10.80
N GLU A 122 -15.99 -10.18 -10.32
CA GLU A 122 -15.69 -10.42 -8.90
C GLU A 122 -14.22 -10.08 -8.62
N ASP A 123 -13.89 -9.89 -7.34
CA ASP A 123 -12.53 -9.72 -6.82
C ASP A 123 -12.22 -10.78 -5.75
N CYS A 124 -10.93 -10.97 -5.45
CA CYS A 124 -10.45 -11.97 -4.49
C CYS A 124 -10.01 -11.36 -3.15
N VAL A 125 -10.52 -10.15 -2.82
CA VAL A 125 -10.05 -9.41 -1.65
C VAL A 125 -10.43 -10.11 -0.35
N GLU A 126 -11.61 -10.73 -0.28
CA GLU A 126 -12.04 -11.49 0.90
C GLU A 126 -11.14 -12.71 1.16
N GLU A 127 -10.89 -13.53 0.14
CA GLU A 127 -10.03 -14.70 0.22
C GLU A 127 -8.58 -14.31 0.51
N PHE A 128 -8.12 -13.19 -0.07
CA PHE A 128 -6.84 -12.61 0.25
C PHE A 128 -6.74 -12.23 1.72
N PHE A 129 -7.77 -11.58 2.29
CA PHE A 129 -7.76 -11.23 3.72
C PHE A 129 -7.75 -12.46 4.62
N HIS A 130 -8.44 -13.55 4.24
CA HIS A 130 -8.36 -14.80 4.99
C HIS A 130 -6.94 -15.41 4.95
N LEU A 131 -6.29 -15.41 3.79
CA LEU A 131 -4.92 -15.89 3.63
C LEU A 131 -3.93 -15.01 4.38
N ALA A 132 -3.99 -13.70 4.19
CA ALA A 132 -3.13 -12.72 4.84
C ALA A 132 -3.30 -12.76 6.36
N HIS A 133 -4.53 -12.86 6.87
CA HIS A 133 -4.78 -13.01 8.31
C HIS A 133 -4.09 -14.26 8.88
N CYS A 134 -4.18 -15.40 8.19
CA CYS A 134 -3.52 -16.62 8.61
C CYS A 134 -1.98 -16.51 8.56
N ALA A 135 -1.45 -16.02 7.42
CA ALA A 135 -0.01 -15.90 7.21
C ALA A 135 0.64 -14.92 8.20
N THR A 136 0.01 -13.76 8.42
CA THR A 136 0.51 -12.74 9.35
C THR A 136 0.47 -13.21 10.81
N GLN A 137 -0.58 -13.92 11.24
CA GLN A 137 -0.62 -14.51 12.58
C GLN A 137 0.49 -15.54 12.81
N CYS A 138 0.85 -16.29 11.77
CA CYS A 138 1.96 -17.24 11.80
C CYS A 138 3.33 -16.56 11.76
N ALA A 139 3.49 -15.50 10.95
CA ALA A 139 4.76 -14.81 10.71
C ALA A 139 5.12 -13.83 11.83
N ALA A 140 4.15 -13.11 12.39
CA ALA A 140 4.36 -12.06 13.40
C ALA A 140 5.29 -12.48 14.55
N PRO A 141 5.06 -13.59 15.29
CA PRO A 141 5.93 -13.96 16.41
C PRO A 141 7.35 -14.34 15.97
N LYS A 142 7.53 -14.79 14.72
CA LYS A 142 8.85 -15.15 14.17
C LYS A 142 9.60 -13.92 13.70
N LEU A 143 8.90 -12.98 13.07
CA LEU A 143 9.46 -11.74 12.55
C LEU A 143 10.01 -10.88 13.69
N PHE A 144 9.22 -10.64 14.73
CA PHE A 144 9.67 -9.83 15.88
C PHE A 144 10.79 -10.48 16.70
N ALA A 145 11.05 -11.79 16.53
CA ALA A 145 12.20 -12.44 17.13
C ALA A 145 13.51 -12.21 16.35
N GLN A 146 13.42 -11.85 15.07
CA GLN A 146 14.56 -11.62 14.18
C GLN A 146 14.96 -10.13 14.10
N LEU A 147 13.99 -9.23 14.27
CA LEU A 147 14.23 -7.79 14.33
C LEU A 147 14.92 -7.42 15.66
N LYS A 148 15.99 -6.61 15.59
CA LYS A 148 16.75 -6.09 16.74
C LYS A 148 16.50 -4.60 16.96
#